data_AF-L9ZTQ7-F1
#
_entry.id   AF-L9ZTQ7-F1
#
_cell.length_a   1.000
_cell.length_b   1.000
_cell.length_c   1.000
_cell.angle_alpha   90.00
_cell.angle_beta   90.00
_cell.angle_gamma   90.00
#
_symmetry.space_group_name_H-M   'P 1'
#
loop_
_entity.id
_entity.type
_entity.pdbx_description
1 polymer ?
#
loop_
_entity_poly.entity_id
_entity_poly.type
_entity_poly.pdbx_seq_one_letter_code
_entity_poly.pdbx_strand_id
1 'polypeptide(L)'
;MTMMVDIRKLSFINEMAKVGTNGVADNMSKLTGEDAQMEVTKTNFIDVDDIESQLDAGKRVGVRVRLLDPPHGHILILFPEASAKKITAIMLRDVVDDMGDVSGKMARSAVEEMGNMMASGFIDGWADVLGRAIDIAAPQLVYAQTGDIVTRTASLGGDDLALFFDSDLSVPSYQIEAEIYAFPDLGEFVEMVNGIEVQSA
;
A
#
# COMPACT_ATOMS: atom_id res chain seq x y z
N MET A 1 1.98 -24.33 -11.22
CA MET A 1 2.12 -23.09 -12.02
C MET A 1 3.61 -22.79 -12.17
N THR A 2 4.04 -22.21 -13.29
CA THR A 2 5.45 -21.83 -13.51
C THR A 2 5.68 -20.40 -13.04
N MET A 3 6.54 -20.19 -12.05
CA MET A 3 6.92 -18.85 -11.55
C MET A 3 8.00 -18.17 -12.42
N MET A 4 7.97 -18.39 -13.73
CA MET A 4 8.94 -17.79 -14.65
C MET A 4 8.34 -16.55 -15.30
N VAL A 5 9.00 -15.41 -15.14
CA VAL A 5 8.66 -14.16 -15.83
C VAL A 5 9.79 -13.83 -16.79
N ASP A 6 9.44 -13.43 -18.02
CA ASP A 6 10.41 -12.90 -18.96
C ASP A 6 11.02 -11.61 -18.39
N ILE A 7 12.35 -11.49 -18.36
CA ILE A 7 13.05 -10.32 -17.83
C ILE A 7 12.56 -8.99 -18.44
N ARG A 8 12.11 -9.01 -19.70
CA ARG A 8 11.55 -7.85 -20.40
C ARG A 8 10.24 -7.35 -19.80
N LYS A 9 9.55 -8.20 -19.03
CA LYS A 9 8.30 -7.88 -18.35
C LYS A 9 8.52 -7.33 -16.93
N LEU A 10 9.76 -7.33 -16.43
CA LEU A 10 10.10 -6.65 -15.17
C LEU A 10 9.88 -5.12 -15.27
N SER A 11 9.98 -4.54 -16.46
CA SER A 11 9.63 -3.12 -16.66
C SER A 11 8.16 -2.86 -16.34
N PHE A 12 7.27 -3.78 -16.70
CA PHE A 12 5.84 -3.70 -16.39
C PHE A 12 5.59 -3.79 -14.88
N ILE A 13 6.31 -4.66 -14.17
CA ILE A 13 6.22 -4.76 -12.70
C ILE A 13 6.61 -3.43 -12.05
N ASN A 14 7.70 -2.80 -12.52
CA ASN A 14 8.12 -1.49 -12.04
C ASN A 14 7.13 -0.37 -12.41
N GLU A 15 6.49 -0.47 -13.58
CA GLU A 15 5.45 0.46 -14.00
C GLU A 15 4.20 0.35 -13.11
N MET A 16 3.74 -0.86 -12.80
CA MET A 16 2.64 -1.10 -11.85
C MET A 16 2.94 -0.48 -10.48
N ALA A 17 4.16 -0.66 -9.97
CA ALA A 17 4.59 -0.06 -8.71
C ALA A 17 4.47 1.47 -8.77
N LYS A 18 5.03 2.08 -9.82
CA LYS A 18 5.04 3.54 -9.99
C LYS A 18 3.65 4.13 -10.18
N VAL A 19 2.82 3.52 -11.03
CA VAL A 19 1.47 4.03 -11.30
C VAL A 19 0.58 3.89 -10.07
N GLY A 20 0.72 2.79 -9.32
CA GLY A 20 0.06 2.65 -8.01
C GLY A 20 0.44 3.79 -7.05
N THR A 21 1.71 4.19 -7.00
CA THR A 21 2.12 5.29 -6.10
C THR A 21 1.53 6.66 -6.48
N ASN A 22 1.21 6.90 -7.76
CA ASN A 22 0.66 8.20 -8.20
C ASN A 22 -0.71 8.48 -7.59
N GLY A 23 -1.61 7.49 -7.57
CA GLY A 23 -2.97 7.68 -7.03
C GLY A 23 -2.97 7.98 -5.52
N VAL A 24 -1.99 7.44 -4.80
CA VAL A 24 -1.78 7.71 -3.38
C VAL A 24 -1.31 9.16 -3.17
N ALA A 25 -0.29 9.57 -3.92
CA ALA A 25 0.23 10.93 -3.88
C ALA A 25 -0.88 11.95 -4.20
N ASP A 26 -1.65 11.72 -5.26
CA ASP A 26 -2.78 12.58 -5.64
C ASP A 26 -3.84 12.71 -4.53
N ASN A 27 -4.19 11.60 -3.88
CA ASN A 27 -5.15 11.60 -2.79
C ASN A 27 -4.62 12.35 -1.56
N MET A 28 -3.34 12.15 -1.21
CA MET A 28 -2.71 12.88 -0.12
C MET A 28 -2.57 14.38 -0.43
N SER A 29 -2.27 14.74 -1.68
CA SER A 29 -2.18 16.15 -2.09
C SER A 29 -3.54 16.84 -1.99
N LYS A 30 -4.62 16.17 -2.41
CA LYS A 30 -5.99 16.69 -2.25
C LYS A 30 -6.36 16.87 -0.79
N LEU A 31 -5.96 15.95 0.08
CA LEU A 31 -6.27 16.01 1.51
C LEU A 31 -5.51 17.12 2.23
N THR A 32 -4.22 17.25 1.95
CA THR A 32 -3.35 18.21 2.65
C THR A 32 -3.34 19.59 2.02
N GLY A 33 -3.75 19.70 0.75
CA GLY A 33 -3.62 20.92 -0.06
C GLY A 33 -2.18 21.22 -0.49
N GLU A 34 -1.24 20.32 -0.23
CA GLU A 34 0.19 20.45 -0.50
C GLU A 34 0.65 19.34 -1.44
N ASP A 35 1.78 19.53 -2.12
CA ASP A 35 2.31 18.53 -3.05
C ASP A 35 2.93 17.35 -2.28
N ALA A 36 2.22 16.23 -2.25
CA ALA A 36 2.69 14.97 -1.68
C ALA A 36 3.56 14.23 -2.70
N GLN A 37 4.68 13.70 -2.24
CA GLN A 37 5.62 12.95 -3.08
C GLN A 37 5.65 11.50 -2.66
N MET A 38 5.60 10.61 -3.63
CA MET A 38 5.72 9.18 -3.39
C MET A 38 6.77 8.56 -4.29
N GLU A 39 7.59 7.68 -3.72
CA GLU A 39 8.64 6.99 -4.44
C GLU A 39 8.59 5.49 -4.14
N VAL A 40 8.70 4.68 -5.19
CA VAL A 40 8.90 3.23 -5.05
C VAL A 40 10.36 3.00 -4.64
N THR A 41 10.56 2.53 -3.42
CA THR A 41 11.90 2.33 -2.87
C THR A 41 12.44 0.95 -3.19
N LYS A 42 11.58 -0.08 -3.18
CA LYS A 42 11.98 -1.46 -3.48
C LYS A 42 10.88 -2.23 -4.22
N THR A 43 11.31 -3.09 -5.13
CA THR A 43 10.50 -4.17 -5.71
C THR A 43 11.29 -5.44 -5.54
N ASN A 44 10.77 -6.42 -4.79
CA ASN A 44 11.55 -7.61 -4.47
C ASN A 44 10.70 -8.89 -4.42
N PHE A 45 11.36 -10.01 -4.73
CA PHE A 45 10.84 -11.35 -4.49
C PHE A 45 11.64 -11.95 -3.34
N ILE A 46 10.99 -12.23 -2.21
CA ILE A 46 11.67 -12.67 -1.00
C ILE A 46 10.86 -13.75 -0.29
N ASP A 47 11.55 -14.69 0.35
CA ASP A 47 10.89 -15.65 1.23
C ASP A 47 10.18 -14.90 2.37
N VAL A 48 8.95 -15.31 2.67
CA VAL A 48 8.10 -14.63 3.65
C VAL A 48 8.77 -14.55 5.03
N ASP A 49 9.54 -15.58 5.37
CA ASP A 49 10.32 -15.66 6.61
C ASP A 49 11.47 -14.64 6.68
N ASP A 50 11.96 -14.16 5.53
CA ASP A 50 13.09 -13.23 5.43
C ASP A 50 12.65 -11.76 5.26
N ILE A 51 11.36 -11.49 5.08
CA ILE A 51 10.80 -10.15 4.87
C ILE A 51 11.21 -9.17 5.97
N GLU A 52 11.17 -9.61 7.24
CA GLU A 52 11.45 -8.74 8.40
C GLU A 52 12.83 -8.08 8.31
N SER A 53 13.81 -8.75 7.69
CA SER A 53 15.17 -8.22 7.49
C SER A 53 15.25 -6.99 6.57
N GLN A 54 14.20 -6.72 5.78
CA GLN A 54 14.14 -5.64 4.79
C GLN A 54 13.38 -4.41 5.29
N LEU A 55 12.79 -4.49 6.48
CA LEU A 55 11.85 -3.51 7.01
C LEU A 55 12.47 -2.66 8.11
N ASP A 56 12.01 -1.42 8.18
CA ASP A 56 12.35 -0.55 9.30
C ASP A 56 11.60 -0.97 10.57
N ALA A 57 12.33 -0.94 11.68
CA ALA A 57 11.79 -1.28 12.98
C ALA A 57 10.78 -0.23 13.49
N GLY A 58 9.97 -0.66 14.45
CA GLY A 58 9.07 0.22 15.18
C GLY A 58 7.61 -0.10 14.96
N LYS A 59 6.76 0.51 15.79
CA LYS A 59 5.32 0.30 15.70
C LYS A 59 4.75 1.10 14.56
N ARG A 60 3.82 0.47 13.84
CA ARG A 60 3.05 1.09 12.78
C ARG A 60 1.56 0.91 13.08
N VAL A 61 0.78 1.90 12.68
CA VAL A 61 -0.68 1.81 12.60
C VAL A 61 -1.07 1.97 11.15
N GLY A 62 -2.10 1.26 10.71
CA GLY A 62 -2.44 1.28 9.30
C GLY A 62 -3.66 0.47 8.96
N VAL A 63 -3.84 0.23 7.66
CA VAL A 63 -4.91 -0.63 7.17
C VAL A 63 -4.35 -1.72 6.27
N ARG A 64 -4.99 -2.88 6.33
CA ARG A 64 -4.83 -3.95 5.37
C ARG A 64 -6.11 -4.09 4.56
N VAL A 65 -5.97 -4.16 3.25
CA VAL A 65 -7.06 -4.33 2.28
C VAL A 65 -6.80 -5.61 1.50
N ARG A 66 -7.81 -6.45 1.34
CA ARG A 66 -7.73 -7.67 0.53
C ARG A 66 -8.27 -7.38 -0.86
N LEU A 67 -7.54 -7.80 -1.89
CA LEU A 67 -8.00 -7.79 -3.28
C LEU A 67 -8.91 -9.01 -3.51
N LEU A 68 -10.13 -8.75 -3.99
CA LEU A 68 -11.16 -9.77 -4.25
C LEU A 68 -11.14 -10.26 -5.69
N ASP A 69 -10.61 -9.46 -6.60
CA ASP A 69 -10.33 -9.84 -7.97
C ASP A 69 -8.84 -10.06 -8.19
N PRO A 70 -8.44 -10.76 -9.27
CA PRO A 70 -7.04 -10.91 -9.64
C PRO A 70 -6.30 -9.55 -9.63
N PRO A 71 -5.02 -9.50 -9.21
CA PRO A 71 -4.17 -10.65 -8.84
C PRO A 71 -4.40 -11.16 -7.41
N HIS A 72 -5.55 -10.87 -6.77
CA HIS A 72 -5.82 -11.20 -5.38
C HIS A 72 -4.69 -10.75 -4.44
N GLY A 73 -4.64 -11.30 -3.23
CA GLY A 73 -3.66 -10.91 -2.23
C GLY A 73 -4.07 -9.67 -1.43
N HIS A 74 -3.09 -8.91 -0.95
CA HIS A 74 -3.31 -7.85 0.03
C HIS A 74 -2.48 -6.60 -0.24
N ILE A 75 -3.05 -5.45 0.09
CA ILE A 75 -2.33 -4.17 0.21
C ILE A 75 -2.33 -3.76 1.68
N LEU A 76 -1.21 -3.22 2.11
CA LEU A 76 -0.96 -2.78 3.45
C LEU A 76 -0.42 -1.35 3.41
N ILE A 77 -1.06 -0.44 4.14
CA ILE A 77 -0.62 0.95 4.25
C ILE A 77 -0.34 1.21 5.71
N LEU A 78 0.91 1.55 6.01
CA LEU A 78 1.41 1.71 7.36
C LEU A 78 1.90 3.13 7.58
N PHE A 79 1.61 3.64 8.77
CA PHE A 79 2.07 4.94 9.23
C PHE A 79 2.87 4.76 10.51
N PRO A 80 4.02 5.46 10.65
CA PRO A 80 4.57 5.75 11.95
C PRO A 80 3.51 6.43 12.84
N GLU A 81 3.52 6.14 14.14
CA GLU A 81 2.52 6.70 15.07
C GLU A 81 2.46 8.24 15.04
N ALA A 82 3.60 8.89 14.78
CA ALA A 82 3.67 10.34 14.64
C ALA A 82 2.90 10.83 13.41
N SER A 83 3.09 10.19 12.25
CA SER A 83 2.38 10.51 11.00
C SER A 83 0.88 10.26 11.15
N ALA A 84 0.49 9.14 11.75
CA ALA A 84 -0.92 8.82 11.97
C ALA A 84 -1.64 9.88 12.82
N LYS A 85 -0.99 10.39 13.87
CA LYS A 85 -1.54 11.48 14.70
C LYS A 85 -1.71 12.77 13.90
N LYS A 86 -0.74 13.12 13.06
CA LYS A 86 -0.78 14.32 12.22
C LYS A 86 -1.89 14.24 11.19
N ILE A 87 -2.00 13.12 10.46
CA ILE A 87 -3.08 12.88 9.50
C ILE A 87 -4.43 12.92 10.19
N THR A 88 -4.56 12.26 11.34
CA THR A 88 -5.80 12.31 12.14
C THR A 88 -6.20 13.74 12.48
N ALA A 89 -5.25 14.57 12.88
CA ALA A 89 -5.49 15.98 13.17
C ALA A 89 -5.89 16.78 11.91
N ILE A 90 -5.34 16.47 10.73
CA ILE A 90 -5.76 17.10 9.47
C ILE A 90 -7.20 16.71 9.14
N MET A 91 -7.51 15.41 9.16
CA MET A 91 -8.83 14.85 8.85
C MET A 91 -9.94 15.41 9.75
N LEU A 92 -9.65 15.60 11.03
CA LEU A 92 -10.64 16.02 12.01
C LEU A 92 -10.72 17.54 12.18
N ARG A 93 -9.84 18.31 11.53
CA ARG A 93 -9.73 19.77 11.73
C ARG A 93 -11.03 20.53 11.44
N ASP A 94 -11.78 20.05 10.45
CA ASP A 94 -13.06 20.65 10.04
C ASP A 94 -14.28 19.92 10.64
N VAL A 95 -14.04 18.87 11.42
CA VAL A 95 -15.08 18.02 12.03
C VAL A 95 -15.29 18.35 13.50
N VAL A 96 -14.25 18.81 14.21
CA VAL A 96 -14.31 19.14 15.63
C VAL A 96 -13.85 20.58 15.87
N ASP A 97 -14.54 21.28 16.78
CA ASP A 97 -14.16 22.64 17.20
C ASP A 97 -12.92 22.63 18.10
N ASP A 98 -12.73 21.57 18.91
CA ASP A 98 -11.55 21.35 19.75
C ASP A 98 -11.00 19.92 19.57
N MET A 99 -9.69 19.82 19.34
CA MET A 99 -8.97 18.55 19.24
C MET A 99 -8.98 17.76 20.56
N GLY A 100 -9.22 18.42 21.70
CA GLY A 100 -9.42 17.78 23.00
C GLY A 100 -10.64 16.86 23.07
N ASP A 101 -11.63 17.06 22.20
CA ASP A 101 -12.86 16.26 22.13
C ASP A 101 -12.73 15.02 21.23
N VAL A 102 -11.59 14.84 20.57
CA VAL A 102 -11.33 13.68 19.70
C VAL A 102 -11.23 12.42 20.53
N SER A 103 -12.28 11.60 20.45
CA SER A 103 -12.26 10.26 21.04
C SER A 103 -11.30 9.33 20.30
N GLY A 104 -10.77 8.32 20.99
CA GLY A 104 -9.95 7.29 20.35
C GLY A 104 -10.66 6.53 19.22
N LYS A 105 -12.00 6.46 19.25
CA LYS A 105 -12.78 5.89 18.14
C LYS A 105 -12.76 6.78 16.90
N MET A 106 -12.89 8.10 17.07
CA MET A 106 -12.78 9.06 15.96
C MET A 106 -11.40 9.03 15.33
N ALA A 107 -10.36 9.02 16.17
CA ALA A 107 -8.99 8.90 15.67
C ALA A 107 -8.78 7.61 14.87
N ARG A 108 -9.29 6.49 15.36
CA ARG A 108 -9.25 5.20 14.65
C ARG A 108 -9.98 5.26 13.31
N SER A 109 -11.19 5.81 13.27
CA SER A 109 -11.96 5.93 12.03
C SER A 109 -11.28 6.86 11.02
N ALA A 110 -10.62 7.93 11.47
CA ALA A 110 -9.85 8.80 10.58
C ALA A 110 -8.68 8.07 9.93
N VAL A 111 -7.96 7.23 10.68
CA VAL A 111 -6.87 6.39 10.14
C VAL A 111 -7.42 5.31 9.20
N GLU A 112 -8.53 4.66 9.54
CA GLU A 112 -9.19 3.67 8.66
C GLU A 112 -9.62 4.31 7.34
N GLU A 113 -10.23 5.51 7.37
CA GLU A 113 -10.67 6.24 6.18
C GLU A 113 -9.50 6.69 5.30
N MET A 114 -8.45 7.25 5.91
CA MET A 114 -7.24 7.63 5.16
C MET A 114 -6.60 6.39 4.53
N GLY A 115 -6.43 5.32 5.30
CA GLY A 115 -5.86 4.09 4.79
C GLY A 115 -6.66 3.54 3.61
N ASN A 116 -7.99 3.59 3.70
CA ASN A 116 -8.88 3.17 2.62
C ASN A 116 -8.70 4.03 1.36
N MET A 117 -8.68 5.36 1.51
CA MET A 117 -8.48 6.30 0.40
C MET A 117 -7.12 6.09 -0.30
N MET A 118 -6.06 5.87 0.47
CA MET A 118 -4.75 5.53 -0.09
C MET A 118 -4.77 4.17 -0.80
N ALA A 119 -5.39 3.16 -0.20
CA ALA A 119 -5.47 1.82 -0.80
C ALA A 119 -6.17 1.90 -2.14
N SER A 120 -7.34 2.55 -2.19
CA SER A 120 -8.09 2.75 -3.42
C SER A 120 -7.25 3.47 -4.48
N GLY A 121 -6.55 4.56 -4.14
CA GLY A 121 -5.67 5.24 -5.09
C GLY A 121 -4.55 4.36 -5.65
N PHE A 122 -3.96 3.49 -4.81
CA PHE A 122 -2.96 2.53 -5.26
C PHE A 122 -3.55 1.46 -6.18
N ILE A 123 -4.72 0.93 -5.82
CA ILE A 123 -5.43 -0.11 -6.57
C ILE A 123 -5.92 0.43 -7.91
N ASP A 124 -6.42 1.65 -7.95
CA ASP A 124 -6.84 2.32 -9.19
C ASP A 124 -5.67 2.43 -10.16
N GLY A 125 -4.47 2.76 -9.65
CA GLY A 125 -3.25 2.74 -10.46
C GLY A 125 -2.91 1.36 -11.03
N TRP A 126 -3.12 0.29 -10.26
CA TRP A 126 -2.97 -1.08 -10.78
C TRP A 126 -4.06 -1.44 -11.80
N ALA A 127 -5.29 -1.05 -11.53
CA ALA A 127 -6.43 -1.27 -12.39
C ALA A 127 -6.22 -0.64 -13.78
N ASP A 128 -5.70 0.59 -13.82
CA ASP A 128 -5.36 1.30 -15.04
C ASP A 128 -4.29 0.56 -15.86
N VAL A 129 -3.21 0.12 -15.20
CA VAL A 129 -2.11 -0.59 -15.87
C VAL A 129 -2.53 -1.98 -16.35
N LEU A 130 -3.42 -2.65 -15.61
CA LEU A 130 -3.98 -3.95 -15.96
C LEU A 130 -5.17 -3.86 -16.93
N GLY A 131 -5.70 -2.65 -17.17
CA GLY A 131 -6.87 -2.43 -18.03
C GLY A 131 -8.16 -3.06 -17.49
N ARG A 132 -8.32 -3.20 -16.17
CA ARG A 132 -9.50 -3.80 -15.55
C ARG A 132 -9.74 -3.30 -14.13
N ALA A 133 -10.99 -3.35 -13.68
CA ALA A 133 -11.32 -3.08 -12.28
C ALA A 133 -10.78 -4.18 -11.34
N ILE A 134 -10.53 -3.82 -10.09
CA ILE A 134 -10.12 -4.72 -9.02
C ILE A 134 -10.99 -4.42 -7.80
N ASP A 135 -11.92 -5.30 -7.48
CA ASP A 135 -12.74 -5.17 -6.27
C ASP A 135 -11.90 -5.46 -5.02
N ILE A 136 -12.27 -4.80 -3.92
CA ILE A 136 -11.61 -4.93 -2.62
C ILE A 136 -12.57 -5.20 -1.47
N ALA A 137 -12.06 -5.91 -0.46
CA ALA A 137 -12.76 -6.10 0.80
C ALA A 137 -12.69 -4.84 1.67
N ALA A 138 -13.56 -4.77 2.67
CA ALA A 138 -13.50 -3.72 3.68
C ALA A 138 -12.12 -3.68 4.37
N PRO A 139 -11.56 -2.48 4.60
CA PRO A 139 -10.25 -2.32 5.22
C PRO A 139 -10.26 -2.84 6.66
N GLN A 140 -9.13 -3.41 7.08
CA GLN A 140 -8.90 -3.88 8.44
C GLN A 140 -7.79 -3.05 9.10
N LEU A 141 -8.11 -2.38 10.20
CA LEU A 141 -7.08 -1.69 10.99
C LEU A 141 -6.07 -2.68 11.57
N VAL A 142 -4.80 -2.32 11.45
CA VAL A 142 -3.68 -3.05 12.06
C VAL A 142 -2.83 -2.12 12.93
N TYR A 143 -2.29 -2.67 14.02
CA TYR A 143 -1.36 -1.98 14.91
C TYR A 143 -0.45 -2.97 15.63
N ALA A 144 0.83 -2.98 15.28
CA ALA A 144 1.88 -3.82 15.86
C ALA A 144 3.26 -3.34 15.38
N GLN A 145 4.31 -4.11 15.62
CA GLN A 145 5.62 -3.88 15.00
C GLN A 145 5.53 -4.08 13.48
N THR A 146 6.27 -3.31 12.69
CA THR A 146 6.25 -3.40 11.20
C THR A 146 6.44 -4.84 10.73
N GLY A 147 7.51 -5.51 11.18
CA GLY A 147 7.81 -6.91 10.81
C GLY A 147 6.64 -7.86 11.08
N ASP A 148 6.06 -7.80 12.29
CA ASP A 148 4.88 -8.58 12.67
C ASP A 148 3.70 -8.39 11.71
N ILE A 149 3.39 -7.15 11.33
CA ILE A 149 2.24 -6.85 10.46
C ILE A 149 2.50 -7.36 9.04
N VAL A 150 3.68 -7.04 8.51
CA VAL A 150 4.04 -7.31 7.13
C VAL A 150 4.20 -8.82 6.91
N THR A 151 4.96 -9.52 7.73
CA THR A 151 5.14 -10.99 7.63
C THR A 151 3.82 -11.73 7.76
N ARG A 152 2.96 -11.36 8.73
CA ARG A 152 1.62 -11.96 8.85
C ARG A 152 0.75 -11.69 7.63
N THR A 153 0.88 -10.53 7.01
CA THR A 153 0.08 -10.16 5.84
C THR A 153 0.55 -10.92 4.60
N ALA A 154 1.86 -10.99 4.37
CA ALA A 154 2.45 -11.77 3.29
C ALA A 154 2.08 -13.27 3.42
N SER A 155 2.10 -13.81 4.64
CA SER A 155 1.71 -15.21 4.92
C SER A 155 0.24 -15.53 4.59
N LEU A 156 -0.65 -14.53 4.45
CA LEU A 156 -2.06 -14.78 4.09
C LEU A 156 -2.24 -15.28 2.66
N GLY A 157 -1.25 -15.06 1.78
CA GLY A 157 -1.26 -15.59 0.42
C GLY A 157 -1.10 -17.12 0.38
N GLY A 158 -0.51 -17.71 1.42
CA GLY A 158 -0.25 -19.15 1.49
C GLY A 158 0.98 -19.62 0.70
N ASP A 159 1.67 -18.70 0.02
CA ASP A 159 2.94 -18.95 -0.64
C ASP A 159 4.12 -18.65 0.31
N ASP A 160 5.21 -19.41 0.16
CA ASP A 160 6.46 -19.18 0.90
C ASP A 160 7.23 -17.97 0.34
N LEU A 161 6.95 -17.57 -0.91
CA LEU A 161 7.61 -16.47 -1.61
C LEU A 161 6.63 -15.31 -1.81
N ALA A 162 7.03 -14.10 -1.42
CA ALA A 162 6.27 -12.88 -1.61
C ALA A 162 6.91 -11.96 -2.65
N LEU A 163 6.12 -11.51 -3.62
CA LEU A 163 6.42 -10.27 -4.33
C LEU A 163 5.93 -9.11 -3.47
N PHE A 164 6.82 -8.18 -3.12
CA PHE A 164 6.42 -6.95 -2.45
C PHE A 164 7.00 -5.71 -3.11
N PHE A 165 6.19 -4.67 -3.06
CA PHE A 165 6.54 -3.31 -3.42
C PHE A 165 6.62 -2.53 -2.11
N ASP A 166 7.74 -1.86 -1.88
CA ASP A 166 7.94 -0.94 -0.76
C ASP A 166 7.92 0.47 -1.36
N SER A 167 7.16 1.36 -0.77
CA SER A 167 7.04 2.73 -1.28
C SER A 167 6.80 3.69 -0.14
N ASP A 168 7.54 4.80 -0.18
CA ASP A 168 7.49 5.83 0.84
C ASP A 168 6.77 7.05 0.30
N LEU A 169 5.75 7.48 1.03
CA LEU A 169 5.06 8.74 0.84
C LEU A 169 5.64 9.77 1.81
N SER A 170 5.94 10.96 1.32
CA SER A 170 6.31 12.10 2.15
C SER A 170 5.49 13.34 1.80
N VAL A 171 5.06 14.06 2.84
CA VAL A 171 4.51 15.42 2.71
C VAL A 171 5.40 16.37 3.51
N PRO A 172 6.40 17.01 2.89
CA PRO A 172 7.45 17.76 3.61
C PRO A 172 6.90 18.84 4.55
N SER A 173 5.87 19.58 4.10
CA SER A 173 5.23 20.66 4.87
C SER A 173 4.64 20.17 6.21
N TYR A 174 4.17 18.92 6.25
CA TYR A 174 3.57 18.32 7.44
C TYR A 174 4.47 17.28 8.13
N GLN A 175 5.60 16.90 7.51
CA GLN A 175 6.46 15.79 7.93
C GLN A 175 5.62 14.53 8.19
N ILE A 176 4.79 14.18 7.20
CA ILE A 176 3.97 12.98 7.21
C ILE A 176 4.67 11.95 6.34
N GLU A 177 4.79 10.74 6.88
CA GLU A 177 5.39 9.58 6.24
C GLU A 177 4.40 8.41 6.24
N ALA A 178 4.38 7.63 5.16
CA ALA A 178 3.64 6.37 5.07
C ALA A 178 4.38 5.37 4.19
N GLU A 179 4.28 4.10 4.55
CA GLU A 179 4.84 2.96 3.82
C GLU A 179 3.68 2.18 3.18
N ILE A 180 3.84 1.77 1.92
CA ILE A 180 2.86 0.92 1.23
C ILE A 180 3.53 -0.38 0.81
N TYR A 181 2.88 -1.48 1.19
CA TYR A 181 3.25 -2.83 0.81
C TYR A 181 2.14 -3.51 0.03
N ALA A 182 2.46 -4.06 -1.13
CA ALA A 182 1.50 -4.85 -1.91
C ALA A 182 2.01 -6.28 -2.09
N PHE A 183 1.18 -7.25 -1.71
CA PHE A 183 1.41 -8.70 -1.72
C PHE A 183 0.37 -9.39 -2.61
N PRO A 184 0.51 -9.33 -3.93
CA PRO A 184 -0.39 -10.05 -4.83
C PRO A 184 -0.23 -11.57 -4.69
N ASP A 185 -1.24 -12.34 -5.11
CA ASP A 185 -1.02 -13.78 -5.34
C ASP A 185 0.05 -13.95 -6.42
N LEU A 186 1.14 -14.63 -6.08
CA LEU A 186 2.31 -14.64 -6.94
C LEU A 186 2.03 -15.42 -8.23
N GLY A 187 1.27 -16.50 -8.15
CA GLY A 187 0.91 -17.32 -9.30
C GLY A 187 0.08 -16.52 -10.31
N GLU A 188 -1.01 -15.91 -9.85
CA GLU A 188 -1.88 -15.10 -10.70
C GLU A 188 -1.17 -13.87 -11.25
N PHE A 189 -0.37 -13.20 -10.42
CA PHE A 189 0.41 -12.04 -10.85
C PHE A 189 1.36 -12.41 -11.99
N VAL A 190 2.10 -13.52 -11.85
CA VAL A 190 3.01 -14.02 -12.90
C VAL A 190 2.25 -14.39 -14.16
N GLU A 191 1.09 -15.06 -14.05
CA GLU A 191 0.26 -15.41 -15.21
C GLU A 191 -0.23 -14.16 -15.94
N MET A 192 -0.69 -13.14 -15.21
CA MET A 192 -1.11 -11.87 -15.80
C MET A 192 0.03 -11.15 -16.49
N VAL A 193 1.17 -10.99 -15.82
CA VAL A 193 2.36 -10.37 -16.42
C VAL A 193 2.75 -11.12 -17.70
N ASN A 194 2.72 -12.45 -17.68
CA ASN A 194 3.01 -13.27 -18.86
C ASN A 194 1.96 -13.15 -19.98
N GLY A 195 0.71 -12.80 -19.67
CA GLY A 195 -0.35 -12.54 -20.65
C GLY A 195 -0.23 -11.20 -21.38
N ILE A 196 0.57 -10.25 -20.87
CA ILE A 196 0.69 -8.91 -21.47
C ILE A 196 1.61 -8.95 -22.69
N GLU A 197 1.13 -8.47 -23.83
CA GLU A 197 1.95 -8.29 -25.02
C GLU A 197 2.94 -7.14 -24.78
N VAL A 198 4.23 -7.45 -24.83
CA VAL A 198 5.26 -6.41 -24.82
C VAL A 198 5.22 -5.72 -26.17
N GLN A 199 4.81 -4.45 -26.23
CA GLN A 199 4.96 -3.66 -27.45
C GLN A 199 6.44 -3.60 -27.80
N SER A 200 6.79 -4.22 -28.93
CA SER A 200 8.13 -4.13 -29.50
C SER A 200 8.38 -2.66 -29.83
N ALA A 201 9.37 -2.06 -29.19
CA ALA A 201 9.89 -0.74 -29.57
C ALA A 201 10.41 -0.74 -31.02
#